data_AF-A0A8T4ACT0-F1
#
_entry.id   AF-A0A8T4ACT0-F1
#
_cell.length_a   1.000
_cell.length_b   1.000
_cell.length_c   1.000
_cell.angle_alpha   90.00
_cell.angle_beta   90.00
_cell.angle_gamma   90.00
#
_symmetry.space_group_name_H-M   'P 1'
#
loop_
_entity.id
_entity.type
_entity.pdbx_description
1 polymer ?
#
loop_
_entity_poly.entity_id
_entity_poly.type
_entity_poly.pdbx_seq_one_letter_code
_entity_poly.pdbx_strand_id
1 'polypeptide(L)' 'MNCYLDIKIVPDDDIPIYFIRNKVYTKLHKALSTMKATDIGVSFPKYRVKLGDVLRIHGTKQRLEA' A
#
# COMPACT_ATOMS: atom_id res chain seq x y z
N MET A 1 9.37 -15.92 4.15
CA MET A 1 8.38 -14.96 3.59
C MET A 1 8.26 -13.77 4.54
N ASN A 2 9.23 -12.84 4.56
CA ASN A 2 9.24 -11.74 5.55
C ASN A 2 9.62 -10.39 4.91
N CYS A 3 9.44 -10.22 3.60
CA CYS A 3 9.76 -8.97 2.95
C CYS A 3 8.52 -8.09 2.93
N TYR A 4 8.70 -6.83 3.26
CA TYR A 4 7.66 -5.83 3.17
C TYR A 4 8.22 -4.54 2.59
N LEU A 5 7.34 -3.77 1.95
CA LEU A 5 7.62 -2.44 1.46
C LEU A 5 6.67 -1.45 2.13
N ASP A 6 7.24 -0.41 2.73
CA ASP A 6 6.46 0.69 3.31
C ASP A 6 6.37 1.85 2.34
N ILE A 7 5.15 2.16 1.91
CA ILE A 7 4.83 3.35 1.13
C ILE A 7 4.31 4.40 2.11
N LYS A 8 5.16 5.40 2.40
CA LYS A 8 4.77 6.55 3.20
C LYS A 8 4.17 7.62 2.29
N ILE A 9 2.93 7.96 2.55
CA ILE A 9 2.20 9.05 1.90
C ILE A 9 2.61 10.34 2.59
N VAL A 10 3.22 11.24 1.84
CA VAL A 10 3.51 12.59 2.30
C VAL A 10 2.23 13.41 2.10
N PRO A 11 1.63 13.95 3.17
CA PRO A 11 0.50 14.85 3.04
C PRO A 11 0.96 16.14 2.35
N ASP A 12 0.05 16.71 1.57
CA ASP A 12 0.22 17.98 0.90
C ASP A 12 -0.84 18.94 1.47
N ASP A 13 -0.50 20.21 1.64
CA ASP A 13 -1.39 21.19 2.28
C ASP A 13 -2.68 21.43 1.46
N ASP A 14 -2.63 21.23 0.15
CA ASP A 14 -3.79 21.36 -0.74
C ASP A 14 -4.55 20.03 -0.91
N ILE A 15 -3.90 18.89 -0.67
CA ILE A 15 -4.47 17.57 -0.96
C ILE A 15 -4.58 16.71 0.30
N PRO A 16 -5.82 16.42 0.75
CA PRO A 16 -6.03 15.55 1.89
C PRO A 16 -5.44 14.15 1.71
N ILE A 17 -4.82 13.64 2.76
CA ILE A 17 -4.15 12.34 2.76
C ILE A 17 -5.03 11.16 2.32
N TYR A 18 -6.33 11.20 2.61
CA TYR A 18 -7.25 10.14 2.22
C TYR A 18 -7.42 10.05 0.69
N PHE A 19 -7.34 11.19 -0.01
CA PHE A 19 -7.46 11.24 -1.45
C PHE A 19 -6.24 10.60 -2.11
N ILE A 20 -5.04 11.00 -1.68
CA ILE A 20 -3.78 10.42 -2.17
C ILE A 20 -3.75 8.92 -1.87
N ARG A 21 -4.10 8.51 -0.64
CA ARG A 21 -4.15 7.11 -0.24
C ARG A 21 -5.10 6.29 -1.11
N ASN A 22 -6.31 6.78 -1.34
CA ASN A 22 -7.30 6.06 -2.15
C ASN A 22 -6.81 5.90 -3.59
N LYS A 23 -6.13 6.92 -4.14
CA LYS A 23 -5.55 6.86 -5.49
C LYS A 23 -4.41 5.83 -5.57
N VAL A 24 -3.52 5.81 -4.58
CA VAL A 24 -2.44 4.82 -4.46
C VAL A 24 -3.01 3.40 -4.32
N TYR A 25 -3.95 3.22 -3.39
CA TYR A 25 -4.56 1.90 -3.14
C TYR A 25 -5.34 1.37 -4.35
N THR A 26 -6.06 2.23 -5.06
CA THR A 26 -6.76 1.85 -6.30
C THR A 26 -5.79 1.35 -7.36
N LYS A 27 -4.64 2.02 -7.54
CA LYS A 27 -3.60 1.57 -8.47
C LYS A 27 -3.00 0.24 -8.03
N LEU A 28 -2.71 0.09 -6.74
CA LEU A 28 -2.21 -1.16 -6.17
C LEU A 28 -3.19 -2.31 -6.41
N HIS A 29 -4.46 -2.13 -6.04
CA HIS A 29 -5.49 -3.15 -6.23
C HIS A 29 -5.64 -3.58 -7.69
N LYS A 30 -5.62 -2.62 -8.63
CA LYS A 30 -5.63 -2.94 -10.06
C LYS A 30 -4.42 -3.79 -10.47
N ALA A 31 -3.22 -3.43 -10.03
CA ALA A 31 -2.02 -4.22 -10.31
C ALA A 31 -2.10 -5.64 -9.74
N LEU A 32 -2.53 -5.78 -8.48
CA LEU A 32 -2.73 -7.09 -7.84
C LEU A 32 -3.76 -7.95 -8.58
N SER A 33 -4.88 -7.34 -9.01
CA SER A 33 -5.92 -8.01 -9.78
C SER A 33 -5.41 -8.47 -11.14
N THR A 34 -4.65 -7.64 -11.86
CA THR A 34 -4.06 -8.00 -13.16
C THR A 34 -3.06 -9.14 -13.02
N MET A 35 -2.25 -9.14 -11.96
CA MET A 35 -1.28 -10.21 -11.68
C MET A 35 -1.92 -11.48 -11.11
N LYS A 36 -3.21 -11.45 -10.76
CA LYS A 36 -3.91 -12.51 -10.01
C LYS A 36 -3.14 -12.95 -8.76
N ALA A 37 -2.51 -11.99 -8.09
CA ALA A 37 -1.66 -12.26 -6.94
C ALA A 37 -2.53 -12.63 -5.73
N THR A 38 -2.34 -13.84 -5.19
CA THR A 38 -2.97 -14.33 -3.96
C THR A 38 -1.98 -14.42 -2.80
N ASP A 39 -0.72 -14.10 -3.07
CA ASP A 39 0.44 -14.19 -2.19
C ASP A 39 0.94 -12.83 -1.67
N ILE A 40 0.26 -11.74 -2.05
CA ILE A 40 0.60 -10.37 -1.63
C ILE A 40 -0.42 -9.87 -0.59
N GLY A 41 0.06 -9.55 0.60
CA GLY A 41 -0.73 -8.96 1.68
C GLY A 41 -0.59 -7.44 1.72
N VAL A 42 -1.59 -6.75 2.25
CA VAL A 42 -1.55 -5.29 2.48
C VAL A 42 -1.97 -4.98 3.91
N SER A 43 -1.25 -4.09 4.57
CA SER A 43 -1.52 -3.70 5.96
C SER A 43 -1.29 -2.20 6.19
N PHE A 44 -1.83 -1.69 7.29
CA PHE A 44 -1.78 -0.28 7.67
C PHE A 44 -1.14 -0.14 9.05
N PRO A 45 0.20 -0.11 9.16
CA PRO A 45 0.91 -0.19 10.44
C PRO A 45 0.65 1.02 11.36
N LYS A 46 0.24 2.16 10.80
CA LYS A 46 -0.13 3.36 11.56
C LYS A 46 -1.65 3.54 11.70
N TYR A 47 -2.42 2.46 11.54
CA TYR A 47 -3.84 2.49 11.82
C TYR A 47 -4.10 2.80 13.31
N ARG A 48 -4.99 3.76 13.55
CA ARG A 48 -5.57 4.03 14.88
C ARG A 48 -7.08 4.22 14.75
N VAL A 49 -7.50 5.46 14.46
CA VAL A 49 -8.90 5.80 14.08
C VAL A 49 -9.04 5.92 12.56
N LYS A 50 -7.96 6.34 11.89
CA LYS A 50 -7.82 6.39 10.43
C LYS A 50 -6.70 5.44 10.02
N LEU A 51 -6.68 5.02 8.75
CA LEU A 51 -5.65 4.12 8.17
C LEU A 51 -4.21 4.66 8.23
N GLY A 52 -4.02 5.92 8.62
CA GLY A 52 -2.70 6.56 8.70
C GLY A 52 -2.12 6.95 7.34
N ASP A 53 -0.83 7.29 7.37
CA ASP A 53 0.00 7.74 6.24
C ASP A 53 0.91 6.64 5.68
N VAL A 54 0.86 5.42 6.21
CA VAL A 54 1.73 4.32 5.77
C VAL A 54 0.91 3.14 5.29
N LEU A 55 1.18 2.74 4.04
CA LEU A 55 0.68 1.53 3.42
C LEU A 55 1.83 0.52 3.34
N ARG A 56 1.65 -0.64 3.97
CA ARG A 56 2.66 -1.70 3.97
C ARG A 56 2.21 -2.85 3.08
N ILE A 57 3.03 -3.20 2.10
CA ILE A 57 2.81 -4.33 1.20
C ILE A 57 3.72 -5.47 1.67
N HIS A 58 3.16 -6.65 1.86
CA HIS A 58 3.85 -7.87 2.27
C HIS A 58 3.93 -8.85 1.11
N GLY A 59 5.07 -9.50 0.94
CA GLY A 59 5.24 -10.50 -0.11
C GLY A 59 6.59 -11.21 -0.04
N THR A 60 6.88 -12.00 -1.06
CA THR A 60 8.24 -12.52 -1.26
C THR A 60 9.11 -11.42 -1.88
N LYS A 61 10.43 -11.50 -1.68
CA LYS A 61 11.39 -10.56 -2.28
C LYS A 61 11.22 -10.48 -3.80
N GLN A 62 11.07 -11.63 -4.46
CA GLN A 62 10.86 -11.71 -5.90
C GLN A 62 9.58 -11.00 -6.36
N ARG A 63 8.51 -11.02 -5.56
CA ARG A 63 7.25 -10.34 -5.90
C ARG A 63 7.29 -8.84 -5.67
N LEU A 64 8.14 -8.38 -4.75
CA LEU A 64 8.29 -6.96 -4.42
C LEU A 64 9.31 -6.24 -5.32
N GLU A 65 10.20 -6.99 -5.98
CA GLU A 65 11.24 -6.47 -6.88
C GLU A 65 10.91 -6.62 -8.38
N ALA A 66 9.85 -7.37 -8.73
CA ALA A 66 9.40 -7.60 -10.11
C ALA A 66 8.52 -6.46 -10.64
#